data_AF-A0A659UMJ7-F1
#
_entry.id   AF-A0A659UMJ7-F1
#
_cell.length_a   1.000
_cell.length_b   1.000
_cell.length_c   1.000
_cell.angle_alpha   90.00
_cell.angle_beta   90.00
_cell.angle_gamma   90.00
#
_symmetry.space_group_name_H-M   'P 1'
#
loop_
_entity.id
_entity.type
_entity.pdbx_description
1 polymer ?
#
loop_
_entity_poly.entity_id
_entity_poly.type
_entity_poly.pdbx_seq_one_letter_code
_entity_poly.pdbx_strand_id
1 'polypeptide(L)'
;LFRKALREVRRESRDIILDGQQARREAADLLRQPVLDTAALSAALERARNADITLRTRLEQRITEFAAAGSAEARAVLADGLARRAGPQPKAEPKKSP
;
A
#
# COMPACT_ATOMS: atom_id res chain seq x y z
N LEU A 1 -8.77 -16.81 -8.37
CA LEU A 1 -9.53 -16.26 -7.23
C LEU A 1 -8.85 -15.05 -6.61
N PHE A 2 -7.59 -15.14 -6.16
CA PHE A 2 -6.88 -14.01 -5.53
C PHE A 2 -6.81 -12.71 -6.36
N ARG A 3 -6.41 -12.77 -7.64
CA ARG A 3 -6.40 -11.59 -8.54
C ARG A 3 -7.79 -10.93 -8.70
N LYS A 4 -8.88 -11.70 -8.56
CA LYS A 4 -10.25 -11.16 -8.58
C LYS A 4 -10.54 -10.38 -7.30
N ALA A 5 -10.20 -10.95 -6.14
CA ALA A 5 -10.33 -10.27 -4.84
C ALA A 5 -9.53 -8.95 -4.79
N LEU A 6 -8.32 -8.91 -5.36
CA LEU A 6 -7.55 -7.66 -5.45
C LEU A 6 -8.22 -6.59 -6.34
N ARG A 7 -8.84 -7.01 -7.45
CA ARG A 7 -9.60 -6.09 -8.32
C ARG A 7 -10.85 -5.55 -7.62
N GLU A 8 -11.50 -6.37 -6.79
CA GLU A 8 -12.64 -5.95 -5.99
C GLU A 8 -12.25 -4.88 -4.97
N VAL A 9 -11.17 -5.07 -4.21
CA VAL A 9 -10.65 -4.04 -3.28
C VAL A 9 -10.38 -2.72 -4.00
N ARG A 10 -9.78 -2.78 -5.19
CA ARG A 10 -9.52 -1.57 -6.00
C ARG A 10 -10.80 -0.90 -6.47
N ARG A 11 -11.82 -1.68 -6.84
CA ARG A 11 -13.13 -1.16 -7.24
C ARG A 11 -13.86 -0.52 -6.05
N GLU A 12 -13.88 -1.20 -4.91
CA GLU A 12 -14.50 -0.75 -3.65
C GLU A 12 -13.77 0.46 -3.03
N SER A 13 -12.49 0.65 -3.37
CA SER A 13 -11.67 1.75 -2.88
C SER A 13 -11.46 2.83 -3.95
N ARG A 14 -12.26 2.85 -5.02
CA ARG A 14 -12.11 3.80 -6.12
C ARG A 14 -12.11 5.25 -5.63
N ASP A 15 -13.02 5.60 -4.74
CA ASP A 15 -13.15 6.98 -4.28
C ASP A 15 -11.96 7.40 -3.42
N ILE A 16 -11.42 6.51 -2.58
CA ILE A 16 -10.19 6.73 -1.82
C ILE A 16 -9.00 6.95 -2.74
N ILE A 17 -8.90 6.16 -3.82
CA ILE A 17 -7.83 6.29 -4.80
C ILE A 17 -7.93 7.64 -5.50
N LEU A 18 -9.13 8.06 -5.89
CA LEU A 18 -9.36 9.35 -6.53
C LEU A 18 -9.06 10.51 -5.59
N ASP A 19 -9.47 10.43 -4.33
CA ASP A 19 -9.17 11.43 -3.30
C ASP A 19 -7.67 11.57 -3.09
N GLY A 20 -6.93 10.46 -2.90
CA GLY A 20 -5.47 10.50 -2.77
C GLY A 20 -4.77 11.03 -4.02
N GLN A 21 -5.27 10.73 -5.22
CA GLN A 21 -4.75 11.32 -6.48
C GLN A 21 -4.99 12.83 -6.55
N GLN A 22 -6.18 13.27 -6.14
CA GLN A 22 -6.53 14.67 -6.12
C GLN A 22 -5.69 15.45 -5.11
N ALA A 23 -5.52 14.92 -3.91
CA ALA A 23 -4.67 15.50 -2.87
C ALA A 23 -3.20 15.64 -3.33
N ARG A 24 -2.66 14.68 -4.09
CA ARG A 24 -1.31 14.79 -4.68
C ARG A 24 -1.22 15.85 -5.78
N ARG A 25 -2.27 16.03 -6.59
CA ARG A 25 -2.33 17.12 -7.57
C ARG A 25 -2.35 18.48 -6.89
N GLU A 26 -3.17 18.64 -5.86
CA GLU A 26 -3.25 19.86 -5.06
C GLU A 26 -1.92 20.19 -4.38
N ALA A 27 -1.26 19.19 -3.77
CA ALA A 27 0.07 19.38 -3.20
C ALA A 27 1.10 19.84 -4.25
N ALA A 28 1.05 19.28 -5.46
CA ALA A 28 1.94 19.68 -6.55
C ALA A 28 1.64 21.12 -7.04
N ASP A 29 0.38 21.53 -7.07
CA ASP A 29 -0.01 22.89 -7.45
C ASP A 29 0.40 23.92 -6.38
N LEU A 30 0.25 23.58 -5.10
CA LEU A 30 0.70 24.40 -3.97
C LEU A 30 2.22 24.63 -4.01
N LEU A 31 3.00 23.60 -4.35
CA LEU A 31 4.45 23.71 -4.50
C LEU A 31 4.91 24.62 -5.66
N ARG A 32 4.02 24.91 -6.63
CA ARG A 32 4.33 25.81 -7.75
C ARG A 32 3.96 27.27 -7.48
N GLN A 33 3.33 27.57 -6.34
CA GLN A 33 2.94 28.93 -6.01
C GLN A 33 4.17 29.80 -5.69
N PRO A 34 4.14 31.10 -6.04
CA PRO A 34 5.24 32.02 -5.72
C PRO A 34 5.51 32.19 -4.22
N VAL A 35 4.47 32.04 -3.41
CA VAL A 35 4.53 32.02 -1.94
C VAL A 35 4.00 30.68 -1.48
N LEU A 36 4.80 29.96 -0.69
CA LEU A 36 4.45 28.63 -0.21
C LEU A 36 3.45 28.71 0.96
N ASP A 37 2.22 28.25 0.73
CA ASP A 37 1.29 27.96 1.82
C ASP A 37 1.60 26.59 2.43
N THR A 38 2.37 26.60 3.52
CA THR A 38 2.80 25.39 4.21
C THR A 38 1.65 24.65 4.90
N ALA A 39 0.60 25.36 5.33
CA ALA A 39 -0.56 24.77 5.98
C ALA A 39 -1.42 24.00 4.99
N ALA A 40 -1.73 24.61 3.84
CA ALA A 40 -2.44 23.95 2.76
C ALA A 40 -1.68 22.75 2.21
N LEU A 41 -0.34 22.88 2.06
CA LEU A 41 0.50 21.78 1.60
C LEU A 41 0.47 20.60 2.58
N SER A 42 0.63 20.87 3.87
CA SER A 42 0.57 19.85 4.91
C SER A 42 -0.76 19.10 4.88
N ALA A 43 -1.88 19.82 4.79
CA ALA A 43 -3.21 19.24 4.73
C ALA A 43 -3.42 18.36 3.47
N ALA A 44 -2.93 18.80 2.31
CA ALA A 44 -2.99 18.00 1.08
C ALA A 44 -2.15 16.71 1.19
N LEU A 45 -0.93 16.81 1.73
CA LEU A 45 -0.08 15.64 1.94
C LEU A 45 -0.65 14.67 2.99
N GLU A 46 -1.31 15.19 4.02
CA GLU A 46 -2.01 14.37 5.01
C GLU A 46 -3.18 13.59 4.38
N ARG A 47 -4.02 14.24 3.57
CA ARG A 47 -5.09 13.54 2.84
C ARG A 47 -4.53 12.44 1.94
N ALA A 48 -3.47 12.73 1.19
CA ALA A 48 -2.82 11.73 0.35
C ALA A 48 -2.32 10.52 1.16
N ARG A 49 -1.67 10.76 2.31
CA ARG A 49 -1.18 9.72 3.21
C ARG A 49 -2.33 8.88 3.78
N ASN A 50 -3.41 9.52 4.22
CA ASN A 50 -4.57 8.84 4.79
C ASN A 50 -5.25 7.94 3.75
N ALA A 51 -5.35 8.39 2.50
CA ALA A 51 -5.86 7.58 1.40
C ALA A 51 -4.98 6.34 1.15
N ASP A 52 -3.65 6.52 1.12
CA ASP A 52 -2.70 5.43 0.90
C ASP A 52 -2.73 4.40 2.04
N ILE A 53 -2.76 4.86 3.30
CA ILE A 53 -2.90 4.01 4.49
C ILE A 53 -4.20 3.20 4.40
N THR A 54 -5.32 3.87 4.12
CA THR A 54 -6.62 3.20 4.07
C THR A 54 -6.66 2.12 2.99
N LEU A 55 -6.12 2.41 1.79
CA LEU A 55 -6.05 1.43 0.71
C LEU A 55 -5.14 0.25 1.09
N ARG A 56 -4.01 0.53 1.74
CA ARG A 56 -3.06 -0.51 2.19
C ARG A 56 -3.71 -1.43 3.23
N THR A 57 -4.41 -0.86 4.21
CA THR A 57 -5.13 -1.61 5.23
C THR A 57 -6.19 -2.52 4.61
N ARG A 58 -7.02 -2.02 3.68
CA ARG A 58 -8.05 -2.83 3.01
C ARG A 58 -7.46 -3.98 2.20
N LEU A 59 -6.32 -3.73 1.54
CA LEU A 59 -5.60 -4.76 0.81
C LEU A 59 -5.10 -5.87 1.74
N GLU A 60 -4.50 -5.50 2.87
CA GLU A 60 -4.00 -6.45 3.87
C GLU A 60 -5.12 -7.27 4.50
N GLN A 61 -6.26 -6.64 4.83
CA GLN A 61 -7.46 -7.34 5.29
C GLN A 61 -7.92 -8.41 4.28
N ARG A 62 -8.02 -8.06 2.99
CA ARG A 62 -8.43 -9.02 1.95
C ARG A 62 -7.42 -10.15 1.75
N ILE A 63 -6.12 -9.89 1.95
CA ILE A 63 -5.08 -10.94 1.94
C ILE A 63 -5.32 -11.92 3.09
N THR A 64 -5.56 -11.42 4.30
CA THR A 64 -5.86 -12.24 5.48
C THR A 64 -7.10 -13.10 5.28
N GLU A 65 -8.20 -12.51 4.78
CA GLU A 65 -9.44 -13.24 4.47
C GLU A 65 -9.22 -14.35 3.44
N PHE A 66 -8.47 -14.06 2.37
CA PHE A 66 -8.15 -15.07 1.35
C PHE A 66 -7.27 -16.19 1.91
N ALA A 67 -6.30 -15.86 2.77
CA ALA A 67 -5.42 -16.85 3.40
C ALA A 67 -6.19 -17.75 4.37
N ALA A 68 -7.14 -17.19 5.12
CA ALA A 68 -7.99 -17.91 6.05
C ALA A 68 -8.97 -18.87 5.34
N ALA A 69 -9.53 -18.45 4.21
CA ALA A 69 -10.44 -19.28 3.40
C ALA A 69 -9.73 -20.23 2.42
N GLY A 70 -8.42 -20.10 2.24
CA GLY A 70 -7.64 -20.81 1.22
C GLY A 70 -6.93 -22.08 1.70
N SER A 71 -6.46 -22.89 0.74
CA SER A 71 -5.61 -24.06 1.02
C SER A 71 -4.18 -23.66 1.40
N ALA A 72 -3.38 -24.65 1.85
CA ALA A 72 -1.97 -24.43 2.17
C ALA A 72 -1.17 -23.94 0.94
N GLU A 73 -1.46 -24.48 -0.24
CA GLU A 73 -0.86 -24.08 -1.51
C GLU A 73 -1.20 -22.62 -1.86
N ALA A 74 -2.46 -22.21 -1.61
CA ALA A 74 -2.88 -20.83 -1.83
C ALA A 74 -2.13 -19.85 -0.91
N ARG A 75 -1.86 -20.24 0.35
CA ARG A 75 -1.04 -19.46 1.28
C ARG A 75 0.44 -19.42 0.87
N ALA A 76 0.99 -20.51 0.32
CA ALA A 76 2.37 -20.55 -0.16
C ALA A 76 2.60 -19.53 -1.30
N VAL A 77 1.67 -19.45 -2.25
CA VAL A 77 1.74 -18.45 -3.35
C VAL A 77 1.71 -17.02 -2.82
N LEU A 78 0.93 -16.74 -1.76
CA LEU A 78 0.93 -15.43 -1.11
C LEU A 78 2.26 -15.13 -0.42
N ALA A 79 2.81 -16.10 0.31
CA ALA A 79 4.08 -15.97 1.01
C ALA A 79 5.22 -15.63 0.01
N ASP A 80 5.30 -16.33 -1.11
CA ASP A 80 6.29 -16.05 -2.17
C ASP A 80 6.12 -14.64 -2.76
N GLY A 81 4.88 -14.21 -2.95
CA GLY A 81 4.56 -12.86 -3.41
C GLY A 81 5.05 -11.77 -2.44
N LEU A 82 4.87 -11.98 -1.14
CA LEU A 82 5.34 -11.08 -0.09
C LEU A 82 6.87 -11.08 0.01
N ALA A 83 7.50 -12.26 -0.02
CA ALA A 83 8.95 -12.39 0.03
C ALA A 83 9.64 -11.62 -1.10
N ARG A 84 9.11 -11.68 -2.34
CA ARG A 84 9.62 -10.90 -3.48
C ARG A 84 9.53 -9.38 -3.30
N ARG A 85 8.57 -8.90 -2.49
CA ARG A 85 8.36 -7.46 -2.24
C ARG A 85 9.07 -6.95 -1.00
N ALA A 86 9.56 -7.83 -0.13
CA ALA A 86 10.24 -7.47 1.12
C ALA A 86 11.64 -6.85 0.90
N GLY A 87 12.10 -6.75 -0.35
CA GLY A 87 13.45 -6.31 -0.67
C GLY A 87 14.48 -7.43 -0.50
N PRO A 88 15.79 -7.13 -0.70
CA PRO A 88 16.84 -8.11 -0.52
C PRO A 88 16.81 -8.64 0.91
N GLN A 89 16.83 -9.97 1.07
CA GLN A 89 17.05 -10.53 2.40
C GLN A 89 18.46 -10.17 2.87
N PRO A 90 18.63 -9.77 4.14
CA PRO A 90 19.96 -9.65 4.72
C PRO A 90 20.67 -11.00 4.52
N LYS A 91 21.89 -10.97 3.97
CA LYS A 91 22.71 -12.18 3.89
C LYS A 91 22.89 -12.70 5.31
N ALA A 92 22.43 -13.90 5.60
CA ALA A 92 22.73 -14.55 6.87
C ALA A 92 24.24 -14.62 7.02
N GLU A 93 24.81 -13.90 7.98
CA GLU A 93 26.20 -14.04 8.33
C GLU A 93 26.43 -15.50 8.75
N PRO A 94 27.45 -16.19 8.22
CA PRO A 94 27.74 -17.54 8.64
C PRO A 94 28.04 -17.50 10.14
N LYS A 95 27.24 -18.21 10.94
CA LYS A 95 27.50 -18.38 12.36
C LYS A 95 28.92 -18.94 12.51
N LYS A 96 29.86 -18.10 12.95
CA LYS A 96 31.15 -18.58 13.44
C LYS A 96 30.84 -19.47 14.64
N SER A 97 31.00 -20.77 14.44
CA SER A 97 30.95 -21.72 15.55
C SER A 97 32.27 -21.59 16.33
N PRO A 98 32.25 -21.66 17.67
CA PRO A 98 33.42 -21.53 18.53
C PRO A 98 34.43 -22.67 18.33
#